data_AF-A0A0C3INX2-F1
#
_entry.id   AF-A0A0C3INX2-F1
#
_cell.length_a   1.000
_cell.length_b   1.000
_cell.length_c   1.000
_cell.angle_alpha   90.00
_cell.angle_beta   90.00
_cell.angle_gamma   90.00
#
_symmetry.space_group_name_H-M   'P 1'
#
loop_
_entity.id
_entity.type
_entity.pdbx_description
1 polymer ?
#
loop_
_entity_poly.entity_id
_entity_poly.type
_entity_poly.pdbx_seq_one_letter_code
_entity_poly.pdbx_strand_id
1 'polypeptide(L)'
;MVLVSLSHLQAKPAFDCPHSPVLPISAQFFNHRHSLIVAYLDSRELVAWNIDPWNQIWSHKIQTCIGATAYHEETRTFLIWNLTDGIDIYCLSDKLHLHHVCHLQVTIQCNHICQVHLSLDGLVAITGSDNGQVMLWDIHSGKLTQRLQHSKGEFIGSLLYVYV
;
A
#
# COMPACT_ATOMS: atom_id res chain seq x y z
N MET A 1 -11.86 21.75 20.66
CA MET A 1 -12.75 20.81 19.94
C MET A 1 -13.49 21.61 18.88
N VAL A 2 -12.91 21.72 17.69
CA VAL A 2 -13.54 22.44 16.56
C VAL A 2 -14.16 21.38 15.66
N LEU A 3 -15.49 21.31 15.66
CA LEU A 3 -16.26 20.56 14.68
C LEU A 3 -16.14 21.31 13.35
N VAL A 4 -15.28 20.83 12.45
CA VAL A 4 -15.29 21.28 11.06
C VAL A 4 -16.45 20.58 10.38
N SER A 5 -17.44 21.37 9.95
CA SER A 5 -18.60 20.88 9.18
C SER A 5 -18.11 20.25 7.88
N LEU A 6 -18.42 18.97 7.67
CA LEU A 6 -18.12 18.20 6.44
C LEU A 6 -18.86 18.72 5.19
N SER A 7 -19.61 19.83 5.29
CA SER A 7 -20.52 20.30 4.25
C SER A 7 -19.88 21.14 3.13
N HIS A 8 -18.57 21.39 3.13
CA HIS A 8 -17.93 22.32 2.18
C HIS A 8 -16.73 21.80 1.37
N LEU A 9 -16.47 20.49 1.35
CA LEU A 9 -15.46 19.89 0.47
C LEU A 9 -16.13 19.12 -0.68
N GLN A 10 -16.81 19.83 -1.57
CA GLN A 10 -17.05 19.35 -2.94
C GLN A 10 -16.12 20.10 -3.90
N ALA A 11 -14.82 19.93 -3.71
CA ALA A 11 -13.93 20.01 -4.87
C ALA A 11 -14.22 18.73 -5.66
N LYS A 12 -15.01 18.84 -6.74
CA LYS A 12 -15.00 17.84 -7.81
C LYS A 12 -13.84 18.22 -8.72
N PRO A 13 -12.61 17.68 -8.54
CA PRO A 13 -11.65 17.78 -9.62
C PRO A 13 -12.29 17.16 -10.86
N ALA A 14 -12.21 17.86 -12.00
CA ALA A 14 -12.73 17.34 -13.25
C ALA A 14 -11.93 16.08 -13.61
N PHE A 15 -12.53 14.91 -13.36
CA PHE A 15 -11.97 13.63 -13.79
C PHE A 15 -12.40 13.38 -15.23
N ASP A 16 -11.69 13.98 -16.19
CA ASP A 16 -11.75 13.49 -17.57
C ASP A 16 -10.84 12.25 -17.67
N CYS A 17 -11.35 11.11 -17.20
CA CYS A 17 -10.71 9.81 -17.43
C CYS A 17 -11.59 8.99 -18.37
N PRO A 18 -11.27 8.91 -19.67
CA PRO A 18 -11.91 7.95 -20.55
C PRO A 18 -11.46 6.56 -20.11
N HIS A 19 -12.36 5.57 -20.22
CA HIS A 19 -12.16 4.14 -19.94
C HIS A 19 -12.53 3.68 -18.51
N SER A 20 -13.24 2.53 -18.47
CA SER A 20 -13.60 1.61 -17.37
C SER A 20 -13.50 2.10 -15.91
N PRO A 21 -14.48 1.85 -15.03
CA PRO A 21 -14.39 2.28 -13.63
C PRO A 21 -13.10 1.76 -12.99
N VAL A 22 -12.18 2.68 -12.71
CA VAL A 22 -10.90 2.35 -12.08
C VAL A 22 -11.17 2.17 -10.58
N LEU A 23 -10.97 0.96 -10.05
CA LEU A 23 -11.27 0.65 -8.66
C LEU A 23 -10.13 1.12 -7.72
N PRO A 24 -10.34 2.17 -6.88
CA PRO A 24 -9.40 2.49 -5.83
C PRO A 24 -9.43 1.40 -4.76
N ILE A 25 -8.28 0.85 -4.39
CA ILE A 25 -8.18 -0.26 -3.43
C ILE A 25 -7.55 0.14 -2.10
N SER A 26 -6.74 1.20 -2.11
CA SER A 26 -6.09 1.71 -0.89
C SER A 26 -5.73 3.18 -1.05
N ALA A 27 -5.67 3.88 0.08
CA ALA A 27 -5.23 5.27 0.15
C ALA A 27 -4.32 5.47 1.35
N GLN A 28 -3.23 6.21 1.18
CA GLN A 28 -2.20 6.44 2.18
C GLN A 28 -1.83 7.92 2.24
N PHE A 29 -1.69 8.47 3.44
CA PHE A 29 -1.17 9.83 3.61
C PHE A 29 0.34 9.86 3.40
N PHE A 30 0.82 10.98 2.87
CA PHE A 30 2.24 11.32 2.82
C PHE A 30 2.44 12.84 2.90
N ASN A 31 3.68 13.30 2.96
CA ASN A 31 4.05 14.71 3.15
C ASN A 31 3.36 15.32 4.38
N HIS A 32 3.56 14.71 5.55
CA HIS A 32 2.99 15.10 6.82
C HIS A 32 1.46 15.23 6.78
N ARG A 33 0.81 14.33 6.03
CA ARG A 33 -0.65 14.26 5.83
C ARG A 33 -1.24 15.41 5.01
N HIS A 34 -0.43 16.17 4.29
CA HIS A 34 -0.91 17.21 3.38
C HIS A 34 -1.18 16.68 1.97
N SER A 35 -0.74 15.44 1.70
CA SER A 35 -0.90 14.79 0.41
C SER A 35 -1.42 13.36 0.60
N LEU A 36 -2.06 12.82 -0.44
CA LEU A 36 -2.67 11.49 -0.47
C LEU A 36 -2.13 10.71 -1.66
N ILE A 37 -1.73 9.46 -1.45
CA ILE A 37 -1.46 8.48 -2.52
C ILE A 37 -2.65 7.54 -2.57
N VAL A 38 -3.24 7.37 -3.75
CA VAL A 38 -4.33 6.41 -4.01
C VAL A 38 -3.80 5.35 -4.96
N ALA A 39 -4.03 4.09 -4.61
CA ALA A 39 -3.69 2.96 -5.44
C ALA A 39 -4.92 2.38 -6.12
N TYR A 40 -4.77 2.05 -7.39
CA TYR A 40 -5.85 1.59 -8.24
C TYR A 40 -5.55 0.19 -8.77
N LEU A 41 -6.45 -0.75 -8.50
CA LEU A 41 -6.26 -2.19 -8.72
C LEU A 41 -5.98 -2.51 -10.20
N ASP A 42 -6.96 -2.25 -11.07
CA ASP A 42 -6.95 -2.72 -12.47
C ASP A 42 -6.11 -1.84 -13.40
N SER A 43 -6.03 -0.53 -13.12
CA SER A 43 -5.19 0.38 -13.92
C SER A 43 -3.70 0.22 -13.62
N ARG A 44 -3.36 -0.40 -12.48
CA ARG A 44 -1.99 -0.56 -11.97
C ARG A 44 -1.31 0.78 -11.75
N GLU A 45 -2.05 1.74 -11.24
CA GLU A 45 -1.57 3.11 -11.06
C GLU A 45 -1.60 3.50 -9.59
N LEU A 46 -0.53 4.19 -9.17
CA LEU A 46 -0.50 5.00 -7.98
C LEU A 46 -0.63 6.44 -8.42
N VAL A 47 -1.53 7.19 -7.79
CA VAL A 47 -1.72 8.60 -8.09
C VAL A 47 -1.64 9.38 -6.79
N ALA A 48 -0.78 10.39 -6.78
CA ALA A 48 -0.62 11.28 -5.64
C ALA A 48 -1.32 12.62 -5.87
N TRP A 49 -1.92 13.12 -4.80
CA TRP A 49 -2.71 14.34 -4.78
C TRP A 49 -2.30 15.22 -3.61
N ASN A 50 -2.27 16.54 -3.79
CA ASN A 50 -2.35 17.46 -2.67
C ASN A 50 -3.79 17.54 -2.18
N ILE A 51 -3.98 17.77 -0.88
CA ILE A 51 -5.31 17.88 -0.25
C ILE A 51 -5.83 19.31 -0.26
N ASP A 52 -4.94 20.30 -0.16
CA ASP A 52 -5.33 21.72 -0.12
C ASP A 52 -4.29 22.63 -0.84
N PRO A 53 -4.59 23.13 -2.06
CA PRO A 53 -5.75 22.77 -2.88
C PRO A 53 -5.59 21.37 -3.51
N TRP A 54 -6.72 20.75 -3.84
CA TRP A 54 -6.74 19.48 -4.56
C TRP A 54 -6.12 19.60 -5.96
N ASN A 55 -4.94 19.00 -6.15
CA ASN A 55 -4.31 18.84 -7.46
C ASN A 55 -3.51 17.53 -7.53
N GLN A 56 -3.37 16.99 -8.74
CA GLN A 56 -2.53 15.81 -8.95
C GLN A 56 -1.06 16.22 -8.94
N ILE A 57 -0.26 15.51 -8.16
CA ILE A 57 1.19 15.73 -8.05
C ILE A 57 1.92 14.85 -9.08
N TRP A 58 1.59 13.56 -9.09
CA TRP A 58 2.17 12.58 -10.01
C TRP A 58 1.23 11.38 -10.21
N SER A 59 1.46 10.65 -11.30
CA SER A 59 0.89 9.32 -11.54
C SER A 59 2.02 8.38 -11.94
N HIS A 60 2.03 7.18 -11.36
CA HIS A 60 3.06 6.18 -11.62
C HIS A 60 2.39 4.83 -11.90
N LYS A 61 2.70 4.28 -13.07
CA LYS A 61 2.19 2.97 -13.49
C LYS A 61 3.16 1.88 -13.06
N ILE A 62 2.62 0.85 -12.44
CA ILE A 62 3.37 -0.30 -11.92
C ILE A 62 3.15 -1.50 -12.84
N GLN A 63 4.06 -2.47 -12.76
CA GLN A 63 4.04 -3.64 -13.64
C GLN A 63 2.92 -4.62 -13.24
N THR A 64 2.75 -4.83 -11.94
CA THR A 64 1.85 -5.81 -11.32
C THR A 64 0.53 -5.18 -10.86
N CYS A 65 -0.49 -6.02 -10.61
CA CYS A 65 -1.75 -5.58 -10.03
C CYS A 65 -1.56 -5.16 -8.57
N ILE A 66 -2.33 -4.17 -8.13
CA ILE A 66 -2.19 -3.62 -6.78
C ILE A 66 -3.31 -4.15 -5.90
N GLY A 67 -3.03 -5.14 -5.05
CA GLY A 67 -4.05 -5.68 -4.14
C GLY A 67 -4.15 -4.96 -2.81
N ALA A 68 -3.02 -4.62 -2.21
CA ALA A 68 -2.93 -3.92 -0.94
C ALA A 68 -1.65 -3.09 -0.92
N THR A 69 -1.64 -1.99 -0.16
CA THR A 69 -0.47 -1.13 -0.05
C THR A 69 -0.22 -0.69 1.38
N ALA A 70 1.05 -0.46 1.69
CA ALA A 70 1.47 0.23 2.91
C ALA A 70 2.58 1.23 2.56
N TYR A 71 2.54 2.41 3.16
CA TYR A 71 3.56 3.44 2.98
C TYR A 71 4.14 3.85 4.33
N HIS A 72 5.45 3.97 4.38
CA HIS A 72 6.17 4.53 5.51
C HIS A 72 6.87 5.81 5.08
N GLU A 73 6.53 6.92 5.74
CA GLU A 73 6.93 8.26 5.33
C GLU A 73 8.43 8.53 5.53
N GLU A 74 8.99 8.20 6.69
CA GLU A 74 10.39 8.52 7.02
C GLU A 74 11.38 7.74 6.14
N THR A 75 11.14 6.45 5.92
CA THR A 75 11.97 5.63 5.02
C THR A 75 11.54 5.74 3.56
N ARG A 76 10.42 6.43 3.30
CA ARG A 76 9.78 6.56 1.98
C ARG A 76 9.56 5.23 1.27
N THR A 77 9.38 4.18 2.06
CA THR A 77 9.22 2.81 1.58
C THR A 77 7.74 2.51 1.34
N PHE A 78 7.46 1.91 0.20
CA PHE A 78 6.11 1.57 -0.24
C PHE A 78 6.05 0.07 -0.50
N LEU A 79 5.17 -0.65 0.19
CA LEU A 79 4.90 -2.06 -0.05
C LEU A 79 3.65 -2.20 -0.92
N ILE A 80 3.70 -3.13 -1.86
CA ILE A 80 2.60 -3.43 -2.76
C ILE A 80 2.41 -4.92 -2.83
N TRP A 81 1.24 -5.41 -2.38
CA TRP A 81 0.83 -6.78 -2.66
C TRP A 81 0.52 -6.90 -4.16
N ASN A 82 1.35 -7.67 -4.87
CA ASN A 82 1.43 -7.65 -6.32
C ASN A 82 0.38 -8.54 -7.03
N LEU A 83 -0.48 -9.22 -6.25
CA LEU A 83 -1.49 -10.17 -6.72
C LEU A 83 -0.93 -11.18 -7.74
N THR A 84 0.31 -11.59 -7.57
CA THR A 84 0.99 -12.55 -8.43
C THR A 84 1.65 -13.61 -7.59
N ASP A 85 2.55 -13.22 -6.70
CA ASP A 85 3.41 -14.13 -5.95
C ASP A 85 4.09 -13.48 -4.73
N GLY A 86 3.72 -12.26 -4.35
CA GLY A 86 4.30 -11.63 -3.18
C GLY A 86 4.15 -10.13 -3.07
N ILE A 87 5.17 -9.51 -2.52
CA ILE A 87 5.21 -8.08 -2.22
C ILE A 87 6.32 -7.43 -3.03
N ASP A 88 5.99 -6.39 -3.77
CA ASP A 88 6.97 -5.53 -4.41
C ASP A 88 7.26 -4.34 -3.48
N ILE A 89 8.55 -4.07 -3.25
CA ILE A 89 9.02 -2.94 -2.46
C ILE A 89 9.47 -1.83 -3.40
N TYR A 90 8.94 -0.64 -3.18
CA TYR A 90 9.35 0.58 -3.87
C TYR A 90 9.87 1.61 -2.87
N CYS A 91 10.71 2.51 -3.35
CA CYS A 91 11.14 3.67 -2.59
C CYS A 91 10.79 4.96 -3.37
N LEU A 92 10.20 5.93 -2.66
CA LEU A 92 9.84 7.23 -3.22
C LEU A 92 11.02 8.20 -3.04
N SER A 93 11.64 8.57 -4.16
CA SER A 93 12.75 9.54 -4.16
C SER A 93 12.28 10.97 -3.89
N ASP A 94 13.22 11.89 -3.60
CA ASP A 94 12.93 13.33 -3.44
C ASP A 94 12.25 13.96 -4.66
N LYS A 95 12.52 13.40 -5.85
CA LYS A 95 11.91 13.85 -7.11
C LYS A 95 10.52 13.27 -7.34
N LEU A 96 9.94 12.63 -6.32
CA LEU A 96 8.64 11.96 -6.35
C LEU A 96 8.56 10.86 -7.42
N HIS A 97 9.70 10.25 -7.72
CA HIS A 97 9.76 9.04 -8.55
C HIS A 97 9.83 7.82 -7.67
N LEU A 98 8.90 6.88 -7.89
CA LEU A 98 8.95 5.54 -7.34
C LEU A 98 9.97 4.72 -8.13
N HIS A 99 10.85 4.02 -7.43
CA HIS A 99 11.73 3.03 -8.02
C HIS A 99 11.56 1.71 -7.28
N HIS A 100 11.53 0.61 -8.04
CA HIS A 100 11.48 -0.74 -7.48
C HIS A 100 12.80 -1.06 -6.79
N VAL A 101 12.73 -1.52 -5.55
CA VAL A 101 13.86 -1.88 -4.71
C VAL A 101 14.09 -3.39 -4.78
N CYS A 102 13.09 -4.17 -4.38
CA CYS A 102 13.15 -5.63 -4.37
C CYS A 102 11.76 -6.26 -4.33
N HIS A 103 11.73 -7.57 -4.59
CA HIS A 103 10.54 -8.39 -4.54
C HIS A 103 10.67 -9.43 -3.41
N LEU A 104 9.64 -9.53 -2.56
CA LEU A 104 9.55 -10.51 -1.49
C LEU A 104 8.56 -11.62 -1.90
N GLN A 105 9.11 -12.78 -2.23
CA GLN A 105 8.31 -13.91 -2.70
C GLN A 105 7.55 -14.58 -1.56
N VAL A 106 6.23 -14.64 -1.68
CA VAL A 106 5.31 -15.32 -0.75
C VAL A 106 4.74 -16.55 -1.44
N THR A 107 4.82 -17.71 -0.77
CA THR A 107 4.15 -18.91 -1.29
C THR A 107 2.64 -18.76 -1.11
N ILE A 108 1.94 -18.44 -2.19
CA ILE A 108 0.47 -18.40 -2.23
C ILE A 108 -0.10 -19.67 -2.84
N GLN A 109 -1.24 -20.13 -2.33
CA GLN A 109 -2.03 -21.23 -2.87
C GLN A 109 -3.16 -20.72 -3.77
N CYS A 110 -3.72 -19.56 -3.42
CA CYS A 110 -4.82 -18.87 -4.07
C CYS A 110 -4.49 -17.37 -4.12
N ASN A 111 -4.77 -16.73 -5.26
CA ASN A 111 -4.47 -15.33 -5.46
C ASN A 111 -5.54 -14.43 -4.81
N HIS A 112 -5.50 -14.33 -3.48
CA HIS A 112 -6.33 -13.41 -2.70
C HIS A 112 -5.55 -12.15 -2.34
N ILE A 113 -6.28 -11.04 -2.17
CA ILE A 113 -5.70 -9.82 -1.58
C ILE A 113 -5.29 -10.14 -0.15
N CYS A 114 -3.99 -10.06 0.13
CA CYS A 114 -3.43 -10.18 1.45
C CYS A 114 -3.05 -8.78 1.98
N GLN A 115 -3.28 -8.54 3.27
CA GLN A 115 -2.85 -7.28 3.89
C GLN A 115 -1.33 -7.25 4.07
N VAL A 116 -0.76 -6.06 3.86
CA VAL A 116 0.66 -5.76 4.05
C VAL A 116 0.80 -4.54 4.96
N HIS A 117 1.80 -4.55 5.83
CA HIS A 117 2.08 -3.47 6.76
C HIS A 117 3.59 -3.27 6.93
N LEU A 118 3.97 -2.08 7.37
CA LEU A 118 5.32 -1.73 7.79
C LEU A 118 5.34 -1.53 9.30
N SER A 119 6.45 -1.90 9.94
CA SER A 119 6.73 -1.52 11.32
C SER A 119 6.90 0.00 11.46
N LEU A 120 6.80 0.50 12.69
CA LEU A 120 6.90 1.93 13.00
C LEU A 120 8.25 2.55 12.57
N ASP A 121 9.32 1.75 12.56
CA ASP A 121 10.64 2.17 12.10
C ASP A 121 10.84 1.94 10.58
N GLY A 122 9.87 1.33 9.90
CA GLY A 122 9.94 1.01 8.48
C GLY A 122 11.02 -0.01 8.10
N LEU A 123 11.52 -0.80 9.06
CA LEU A 123 12.57 -1.80 8.84
C LEU A 123 12.02 -3.21 8.63
N VAL A 124 10.81 -3.48 9.10
CA VAL A 124 10.15 -4.78 9.00
C VAL A 124 8.88 -4.66 8.17
N ALA A 125 8.75 -5.51 7.16
CA ALA A 125 7.50 -5.69 6.44
C ALA A 125 6.73 -6.88 7.05
N ILE A 126 5.43 -6.73 7.19
CA ILE A 126 4.51 -7.77 7.67
C ILE A 126 3.53 -8.08 6.55
N THR A 127 3.32 -9.35 6.25
CA THR A 127 2.29 -9.79 5.29
C THR A 127 1.49 -10.96 5.84
N GLY A 128 0.21 -10.98 5.51
CA GLY A 128 -0.60 -12.19 5.62
C GLY A 128 -0.33 -13.14 4.46
N SER A 129 -0.76 -14.39 4.65
CA SER A 129 -0.86 -15.41 3.61
C SER A 129 -2.23 -16.08 3.71
N ASP A 130 -2.68 -16.60 2.58
CA ASP A 130 -3.87 -17.42 2.41
C ASP A 130 -3.83 -18.77 3.13
N ASN A 131 -2.66 -19.20 3.63
CA ASN A 131 -2.49 -20.46 4.38
C ASN A 131 -2.54 -20.28 5.91
N GLY A 132 -2.92 -19.10 6.40
CA GLY A 132 -3.01 -18.79 7.83
C GLY A 132 -1.66 -18.45 8.49
N GLN A 133 -0.65 -18.11 7.68
CA GLN A 133 0.63 -17.58 8.14
C GLN A 133 0.67 -16.05 8.11
N VAL A 134 1.38 -15.49 9.07
CA VAL A 134 1.91 -14.13 9.02
C VAL A 134 3.42 -14.22 8.83
N MET A 135 3.95 -13.47 7.87
CA MET A 135 5.36 -13.46 7.52
C MET A 135 5.95 -12.10 7.82
N LEU A 136 7.09 -12.08 8.51
CA LEU A 136 7.85 -10.88 8.85
C LEU A 136 9.15 -10.88 8.05
N TRP A 137 9.44 -9.77 7.38
CA TRP A 137 10.57 -9.63 6.48
C TRP A 137 11.45 -8.49 6.93
N ASP A 138 12.76 -8.70 6.93
CA ASP A 138 13.73 -7.62 7.01
C ASP A 138 13.81 -6.95 5.65
N ILE A 139 13.46 -5.66 5.58
CA ILE A 139 13.34 -4.92 4.31
C ILE A 139 14.70 -4.72 3.66
N HIS A 140 15.75 -4.51 4.46
CA HIS A 140 17.08 -4.23 3.96
C HIS A 140 17.71 -5.43 3.25
N SER A 141 17.62 -6.60 3.87
CA SER A 141 18.17 -7.86 3.34
C SER A 141 17.19 -8.60 2.43
N GLY A 142 15.91 -8.23 2.45
CA GLY A 142 14.83 -8.95 1.75
C GLY A 142 14.56 -10.35 2.31
N LYS A 143 15.10 -10.67 3.50
CA LYS A 143 14.99 -12.01 4.08
C LYS A 143 13.78 -12.12 4.99
N LEU A 144 13.12 -13.26 4.88
CA LEU A 144 12.11 -13.67 5.85
C LEU A 144 12.78 -13.91 7.20
N THR A 145 12.40 -13.13 8.21
CA THR A 145 12.94 -13.25 9.57
C THR A 145 12.08 -14.16 10.45
N GLN A 146 10.76 -14.15 10.27
CA GLN A 146 9.86 -14.92 11.11
C GLN A 146 8.57 -15.33 10.39
N ARG A 147 8.04 -16.50 10.76
CA ARG A 147 6.69 -16.96 10.43
C ARG A 147 5.90 -17.15 11.71
N LEU A 148 4.71 -16.55 11.78
CA LEU A 148 3.74 -16.77 12.85
C LEU A 148 2.58 -17.58 12.26
N GLN A 149 2.37 -18.80 12.75
CA GLN A 149 1.24 -19.63 12.36
C GLN A 149 0.11 -19.43 13.35
N HIS A 150 -1.08 -19.07 12.87
CA HIS A 150 -2.25 -18.99 13.75
C HIS A 150 -2.86 -20.39 14.01
N SER A 151 -3.12 -21.17 12.97
CA SER A 151 -3.55 -22.58 13.04
C SER A 151 -3.36 -23.29 11.68
N LYS A 152 -3.46 -24.62 11.63
CA LYS A 152 -3.47 -25.37 10.35
C LYS A 152 -4.82 -25.18 9.65
N GLY A 153 -4.93 -24.17 8.78
CA GLY A 153 -5.94 -24.15 7.72
C GLY A 153 -7.11 -23.17 7.84
N GLU A 154 -6.90 -21.94 8.33
CA GLU A 154 -7.91 -20.88 8.17
C GLU A 154 -7.29 -19.56 7.66
N PHE A 155 -8.02 -18.91 6.75
CA PHE A 155 -7.66 -17.69 6.04
C PHE A 155 -7.53 -16.50 7.01
N ILE A 156 -6.41 -15.77 6.97
CA ILE A 156 -6.24 -14.53 7.74
C ILE A 156 -6.65 -13.34 6.86
N GLY A 157 -7.88 -12.87 7.04
CA GLY A 157 -8.45 -11.72 6.34
C GLY A 157 -8.22 -10.35 6.99
N SER A 158 -7.55 -10.28 8.14
CA SER A 158 -7.25 -9.00 8.79
C SER A 158 -6.06 -9.09 9.76
N LEU A 159 -5.01 -8.32 9.47
CA LEU A 159 -3.94 -7.97 10.39
C LEU A 159 -4.29 -6.62 11.01
N LEU A 160 -4.82 -6.63 12.23
CA LEU A 160 -5.04 -5.40 13.00
C LEU A 160 -3.83 -5.18 13.91
N TYR A 161 -2.99 -4.21 13.57
CA TYR A 161 -1.93 -3.76 14.47
C TYR A 161 -2.55 -2.77 15.47
N VAL A 162 -2.65 -3.16 16.74
CA VAL A 162 -3.07 -2.26 17.82
C VAL A 162 -1.80 -1.63 18.41
N TYR A 163 -1.67 -0.31 18.29
CA TYR A 163 -0.73 0.45 19.10
C TYR A 163 -1.24 0.42 20.55
N VAL A 164 -0.41 -0.05 21.50
CA VAL A 164 -0.61 0.20 22.93
C VAL A 164 0.17 1.44 23.32
#